data_AF-A0A0J9T328-F1
#
_entry.id   AF-A0A0J9T328-F1
#
_cell.length_a   1.000
_cell.length_b   1.000
_cell.length_c   1.000
_cell.angle_alpha   90.00
_cell.angle_beta   90.00
_cell.angle_gamma   90.00
#
_symmetry.space_group_name_H-M   'P 1'
#
loop_
_entity.id
_entity.type
_entity.pdbx_description
1 polymer ?
#
loop_
_entity_poly.entity_id
_entity_poly.type
_entity_poly.pdbx_seq_one_letter_code
_entity_poly.pdbx_strand_id
1 'polypeptide(L)'
;MESTVVDEEYNLDEIFPTYKCDYDKETEKAINQYKDDCSKISAKICSENDEKFLAPCEKLIHYLKHIKENSAFVDKKKSCKYLNYILMVELKKISHSCEGAKNSYITMINEYSKKPQEIDVCKDHIEEINETIFKKFQNLDSLYDIFYKFTSTQGEEDNGKCALGGKVKFEMIYMKNHAI
;
A
#
# COMPACT_ATOMS: atom_id res chain seq x y z
N MET A 1 -23.03 8.75 -27.61
CA MET A 1 -22.17 7.56 -27.49
C MET A 1 -21.59 7.60 -26.10
N GLU A 2 -22.21 6.85 -25.20
CA GLU A 2 -21.81 6.72 -23.81
C GLU A 2 -20.70 5.67 -23.78
N SER A 3 -19.47 6.08 -23.49
CA SER A 3 -18.35 5.14 -23.38
C SER A 3 -18.53 4.37 -22.08
N THR A 4 -18.97 3.12 -22.17
CA THR A 4 -18.89 2.18 -21.05
C THR A 4 -17.41 1.91 -20.81
N VAL A 5 -16.84 2.59 -19.83
CA VAL A 5 -15.57 2.20 -19.21
C VAL A 5 -15.83 0.80 -18.66
N VAL A 6 -15.28 -0.20 -19.34
CA VAL A 6 -15.20 -1.55 -18.81
C VAL A 6 -14.30 -1.43 -17.59
N ASP A 7 -14.90 -1.40 -16.41
CA ASP A 7 -14.20 -1.56 -15.15
C ASP A 7 -13.45 -2.89 -15.26
N GLU A 8 -12.17 -2.86 -15.64
CA GLU A 8 -11.29 -4.00 -15.38
C GLU A 8 -11.43 -4.27 -13.89
N GLU A 9 -11.99 -5.43 -13.57
CA GLU A 9 -12.27 -5.85 -12.21
C GLU A 9 -10.96 -5.85 -11.43
N TYR A 10 -10.69 -4.75 -10.71
CA TYR A 10 -9.50 -4.61 -9.91
C TYR A 10 -9.61 -5.65 -8.80
N ASN A 11 -8.97 -6.81 -8.99
CA ASN A 11 -9.18 -7.97 -8.12
C ASN A 11 -8.60 -7.72 -6.73
N LEU A 12 -9.44 -7.20 -5.83
CA LEU A 12 -9.08 -6.83 -4.46
C LEU A 12 -8.84 -8.06 -3.58
N ASP A 13 -9.50 -9.17 -3.89
CA ASP A 13 -9.41 -10.46 -3.17
C ASP A 13 -8.01 -11.10 -3.32
N GLU A 14 -7.20 -10.59 -4.26
CA GLU A 14 -5.81 -10.99 -4.43
C GLU A 14 -4.81 -10.11 -3.68
N ILE A 15 -5.23 -8.93 -3.20
CA ILE A 15 -4.34 -7.96 -2.54
C ILE A 15 -4.43 -8.10 -1.02
N PHE A 16 -5.64 -8.24 -0.49
CA PHE A 16 -5.85 -8.50 0.92
C PHE A 16 -6.00 -10.00 1.19
N PRO A 17 -5.54 -10.48 2.35
CA PRO A 17 -4.81 -9.72 3.36
C PRO A 17 -3.29 -9.72 3.18
N THR A 18 -2.80 -10.58 2.30
CA THR A 18 -1.39 -10.96 2.22
C THR A 18 -0.45 -9.77 2.05
N TYR A 19 -0.75 -8.84 1.13
CA TYR A 19 0.17 -7.75 0.82
C TYR A 19 0.08 -6.58 1.81
N LYS A 20 -1.06 -6.43 2.50
CA LYS A 20 -1.15 -5.58 3.71
C LYS A 20 -0.26 -6.12 4.80
N CYS A 21 -0.42 -7.40 5.11
CA CYS A 21 0.36 -8.08 6.14
C CYS A 21 1.86 -7.98 5.87
N ASP A 22 2.27 -8.21 4.63
CA ASP A 22 3.65 -8.06 4.17
C ASP A 22 4.17 -6.63 4.38
N TYR A 23 3.45 -5.63 3.89
CA TYR A 23 3.81 -4.22 4.10
C TYR A 23 3.90 -3.83 5.60
N ASP A 24 2.90 -4.21 6.40
CA ASP A 24 2.84 -3.88 7.82
C ASP A 24 4.01 -4.50 8.59
N LYS A 25 4.37 -5.75 8.25
CA LYS A 25 5.51 -6.46 8.85
C LYS A 25 6.83 -5.79 8.48
N GLU A 26 7.04 -5.48 7.21
CA GLU A 26 8.31 -4.91 6.74
C GLU A 26 8.46 -3.44 7.18
N THR A 27 7.36 -2.74 7.47
CA THR A 27 7.36 -1.32 7.87
C THR A 27 6.99 -1.06 9.34
N GLU A 28 6.96 -2.11 10.17
CA GLU A 28 6.61 -2.02 11.60
C GLU A 28 7.62 -1.18 12.39
N LYS A 29 8.91 -1.36 12.09
CA LYS A 29 10.00 -0.66 12.78
C LYS A 29 10.20 0.74 12.21
N ALA A 30 10.72 1.64 13.04
CA ALA A 30 11.16 2.94 12.57
C ALA A 30 12.27 2.77 11.53
N ILE A 31 12.09 3.42 10.38
CA ILE A 31 13.03 3.42 9.26
C ILE A 31 13.57 4.85 9.17
N ASN A 32 14.88 5.03 9.33
CA ASN A 32 15.54 6.34 9.26
C ASN A 32 16.60 6.42 8.15
N GLN A 33 16.73 5.35 7.36
CA GLN A 33 17.82 5.15 6.40
C GLN A 33 17.62 5.92 5.09
N TYR A 34 16.42 6.48 4.86
CA TYR A 34 16.08 7.19 3.62
C TYR A 34 15.72 8.66 3.89
N LYS A 35 15.99 9.17 5.09
CA LYS A 35 15.62 10.51 5.52
C LYS A 35 16.02 11.60 4.51
N ASP A 36 17.26 11.58 4.04
CA ASP A 36 17.77 12.59 3.10
C ASP A 36 17.08 12.51 1.71
N ASP A 37 16.82 11.29 1.23
CA ASP A 37 16.07 11.07 -0.01
C ASP A 37 14.62 11.53 0.17
N CYS A 38 14.00 11.17 1.29
CA CYS A 38 12.62 11.52 1.59
C CYS A 38 12.42 13.01 1.84
N SER A 39 13.39 13.74 2.38
CA SER A 39 13.31 15.19 2.46
C SER A 39 13.22 15.84 1.08
N LYS A 40 13.98 15.36 0.10
CA LYS A 40 13.91 15.87 -1.29
C LYS A 40 12.60 15.49 -1.97
N ILE A 41 12.21 14.22 -1.84
CA ILE A 41 10.98 13.67 -2.41
C ILE A 41 9.74 14.41 -1.85
N SER A 42 9.63 14.54 -0.53
CA SER A 42 8.49 15.19 0.12
C SER A 42 8.33 16.64 -0.30
N ALA A 43 9.44 17.38 -0.43
CA ALA A 43 9.43 18.77 -0.89
C ALA A 43 8.90 18.93 -2.33
N LYS A 44 8.96 17.88 -3.15
CA LYS A 44 8.47 17.88 -4.54
C LYS A 44 7.02 17.42 -4.65
N ILE A 45 6.64 16.39 -3.89
CA ILE A 45 5.32 15.75 -3.99
C ILE A 45 4.22 16.60 -3.33
N CYS A 46 4.53 17.20 -2.17
CA CYS A 46 3.57 17.98 -1.38
C CYS A 46 4.31 19.13 -0.67
N SER A 47 4.70 20.17 -1.41
CA SER A 47 5.54 21.27 -0.89
C SER A 47 4.97 22.00 0.33
N GLU A 48 3.66 21.96 0.56
CA GLU A 48 3.00 22.60 1.70
C GLU A 48 3.00 21.74 2.99
N ASN A 49 3.37 20.46 2.89
CA ASN A 49 3.29 19.50 4.00
C ASN A 49 4.40 18.42 3.92
N ASP A 50 5.59 18.82 3.49
CA ASP A 50 6.72 17.93 3.25
C ASP A 50 7.09 17.10 4.50
N GLU A 51 7.03 17.70 5.70
CA GLU A 51 7.30 16.99 6.96
C GLU A 51 6.34 15.82 7.23
N LYS A 52 5.07 15.95 6.84
CA LYS A 52 4.05 14.90 7.07
C LYS A 52 4.26 13.68 6.16
N PHE A 53 4.92 13.85 5.02
CA PHE A 53 5.19 12.76 4.09
C PHE A 53 6.53 12.05 4.34
N LEU A 54 7.39 12.56 5.24
CA LEU A 54 8.71 11.94 5.51
C LEU A 54 8.59 10.48 5.94
N ALA A 55 7.86 10.20 7.03
CA ALA A 55 7.71 8.83 7.53
C ALA A 55 6.98 7.91 6.54
N PRO A 56 5.88 8.33 5.87
CA PRO A 56 5.31 7.58 4.75
C PRO A 56 6.31 7.26 3.63
N CYS A 57 7.10 8.24 3.19
CA CYS A 57 8.11 8.07 2.15
C CYS A 57 9.14 6.99 2.55
N GLU A 58 9.65 7.02 3.79
CA GLU A 58 10.66 6.06 4.23
C GLU A 58 10.12 4.62 4.23
N LYS A 59 8.85 4.44 4.65
CA LYS A 59 8.16 3.14 4.60
C LYS A 59 7.95 2.65 3.16
N LEU A 60 7.51 3.53 2.27
CA LEU A 60 7.28 3.20 0.86
C LEU A 60 8.59 2.80 0.17
N ILE A 61 9.68 3.56 0.37
CA ILE A 61 10.99 3.21 -0.18
C ILE A 61 11.46 1.87 0.37
N HIS A 62 11.31 1.64 1.68
CA HIS A 62 11.70 0.37 2.28
C HIS A 62 10.97 -0.81 1.65
N TYR A 63 9.66 -0.68 1.47
CA TYR A 63 8.84 -1.73 0.86
C TYR A 63 9.20 -1.97 -0.61
N LEU A 64 9.50 -0.91 -1.39
CA LEU A 64 9.98 -1.07 -2.77
C LEU A 64 11.27 -1.90 -2.84
N LYS A 65 12.19 -1.70 -1.90
CA LYS A 65 13.41 -2.52 -1.82
C LYS A 65 13.09 -3.96 -1.43
N HIS A 66 12.18 -4.16 -0.47
CA HIS A 66 11.71 -5.50 -0.10
C HIS A 66 11.14 -6.26 -1.31
N ILE A 67 10.23 -5.64 -2.09
CA ILE A 67 9.64 -6.25 -3.30
C ILE A 67 10.74 -6.62 -4.30
N LYS A 68 11.73 -5.74 -4.50
CA LYS A 68 12.82 -5.97 -5.45
C LYS A 68 13.72 -7.13 -5.01
N GLU A 69 14.15 -7.13 -3.75
CA GLU A 69 15.06 -8.13 -3.17
C GLU A 69 14.40 -9.51 -3.07
N ASN A 70 13.08 -9.56 -2.87
CA ASN A 70 12.32 -10.79 -2.71
C ASN A 70 11.43 -11.13 -3.93
N SER A 71 11.80 -10.63 -5.11
CA SER A 71 11.02 -10.82 -6.35
C SER A 71 10.80 -12.29 -6.77
N ALA A 72 11.57 -13.23 -6.22
CA ALA A 72 11.37 -14.67 -6.41
C ALA A 72 10.23 -15.26 -5.54
N PHE A 73 9.86 -14.59 -4.44
CA PHE A 73 8.92 -15.09 -3.44
C PHE A 73 7.64 -14.25 -3.34
N VAL A 74 7.70 -13.00 -3.80
CA VAL A 74 6.62 -12.03 -3.72
C VAL A 74 6.03 -11.80 -5.11
N ASP A 75 4.70 -11.82 -5.23
CA ASP A 75 4.03 -11.39 -6.46
C ASP A 75 4.16 -9.87 -6.61
N LYS A 76 5.13 -9.49 -7.44
CA LYS A 76 5.45 -8.11 -7.77
C LYS A 76 4.21 -7.29 -8.13
N LYS A 77 3.32 -7.81 -8.98
CA LYS A 77 2.14 -7.06 -9.44
C LYS A 77 1.22 -6.74 -8.27
N LYS A 78 0.96 -7.72 -7.40
CA LYS A 78 0.06 -7.55 -6.26
C LYS A 78 0.64 -6.65 -5.18
N SER A 79 1.92 -6.80 -4.86
CA SER A 79 2.62 -5.88 -3.93
C SER A 79 2.61 -4.45 -4.43
N CYS A 80 2.86 -4.23 -5.72
CA CYS A 80 2.84 -2.90 -6.31
C CYS A 80 1.45 -2.29 -6.31
N LYS A 81 0.39 -3.09 -6.54
CA LYS A 81 -0.99 -2.62 -6.39
C LYS A 81 -1.30 -2.19 -4.95
N TYR A 82 -0.83 -2.93 -3.95
CA TYR A 82 -0.98 -2.54 -2.55
C TYR A 82 -0.20 -1.26 -2.21
N LEU A 83 1.05 -1.16 -2.66
CA LEU A 83 1.87 0.04 -2.48
C LEU A 83 1.22 1.28 -3.11
N ASN A 84 0.64 1.14 -4.30
CA ASN A 84 -0.10 2.21 -4.96
C ASN A 84 -1.30 2.70 -4.13
N TYR A 85 -2.07 1.75 -3.56
CA TYR A 85 -3.15 2.08 -2.63
C TYR A 85 -2.63 2.85 -1.40
N ILE A 86 -1.57 2.36 -0.74
CA ILE A 86 -1.01 3.03 0.45
C ILE A 86 -0.47 4.43 0.11
N LEU A 87 0.25 4.58 -0.99
CA LEU A 87 0.70 5.90 -1.45
C LEU A 87 -0.49 6.86 -1.60
N MET A 88 -1.58 6.41 -2.23
CA MET A 88 -2.80 7.23 -2.35
C MET A 88 -3.44 7.57 -1.00
N VAL A 89 -3.48 6.63 -0.05
CA VAL A 89 -3.98 6.87 1.31
C VAL A 89 -3.17 7.96 2.00
N GLU A 90 -1.83 7.86 1.96
CA GLU A 90 -0.95 8.82 2.63
C GLU A 90 -1.02 10.20 1.99
N LEU A 91 -1.08 10.30 0.66
CA LEU A 91 -1.26 11.58 -0.03
C LEU A 91 -2.59 12.25 0.36
N LYS A 92 -3.69 11.48 0.43
CA LYS A 92 -5.01 12.00 0.83
C LYS A 92 -5.09 12.45 2.28
N LYS A 93 -4.29 11.87 3.19
CA LYS A 93 -4.20 12.33 4.59
C LYS A 93 -3.52 13.70 4.71
N ILE A 94 -2.65 14.03 3.76
CA ILE A 94 -1.82 15.22 3.82
C ILE A 94 -2.53 16.43 3.21
N SER A 95 -2.90 16.34 1.94
CA SER A 95 -3.63 17.41 1.26
C SER A 95 -4.27 16.91 -0.04
N HIS A 96 -5.43 17.47 -0.38
CA HIS A 96 -6.06 17.26 -1.69
C HIS A 96 -5.30 17.94 -2.85
N SER A 97 -4.35 18.84 -2.56
CA SER A 97 -3.52 19.53 -3.56
C SER A 97 -2.29 18.74 -4.00
N CYS A 98 -1.96 17.63 -3.33
CA CYS A 98 -0.82 16.80 -3.70
C CYS A 98 -1.03 16.12 -5.05
N GLU A 99 0.08 15.81 -5.74
CA GLU A 99 0.04 15.01 -6.95
C GLU A 99 -0.63 13.65 -6.71
N GLY A 100 -1.31 13.12 -7.73
CA GLY A 100 -1.87 11.76 -7.68
C GLY A 100 -0.78 10.69 -7.53
N ALA A 101 -1.13 9.53 -6.98
CA ALA A 101 -0.19 8.46 -6.62
C ALA A 101 0.80 8.09 -7.75
N LYS A 102 0.34 8.05 -9.00
CA LYS A 102 1.20 7.77 -10.17
C LYS A 102 2.31 8.81 -10.36
N ASN A 103 1.98 10.09 -10.31
CA ASN A 103 2.96 11.17 -10.48
C ASN A 103 3.89 11.24 -9.27
N SER A 104 3.34 11.11 -8.06
CA SER A 104 4.10 11.03 -6.83
C SER A 104 5.14 9.91 -6.87
N TYR A 105 4.78 8.73 -7.38
CA TYR A 105 5.73 7.62 -7.52
C TYR A 105 6.82 7.88 -8.57
N ILE A 106 6.48 8.52 -9.69
CA ILE A 106 7.49 8.94 -10.68
C ILE A 106 8.47 9.94 -10.04
N THR A 107 7.96 10.89 -9.25
CA THR A 107 8.77 11.84 -8.48
C THR A 107 9.67 11.12 -7.47
N MET A 108 9.16 10.12 -6.75
CA MET A 108 9.98 9.30 -5.85
C MET A 108 11.17 8.67 -6.58
N ILE A 109 10.94 8.07 -7.76
CA ILE A 109 12.02 7.45 -8.57
C ILE A 109 13.04 8.49 -9.03
N ASN A 110 12.59 9.65 -9.51
CA ASN A 110 13.45 10.67 -10.09
C ASN A 110 14.32 11.39 -9.06
N GLU A 111 13.78 11.60 -7.86
CA GLU A 111 14.46 12.34 -6.78
C GLU A 111 15.29 11.44 -5.85
N TYR A 112 15.16 10.11 -5.97
CA TYR A 112 15.96 9.17 -5.20
C TYR A 112 17.44 9.31 -5.56
N SER A 113 18.27 9.71 -4.59
CA SER A 113 19.66 10.14 -4.86
C SER A 113 20.59 9.01 -5.30
N LYS A 114 20.21 7.76 -5.06
CA LYS A 114 20.95 6.58 -5.53
C LYS A 114 20.55 6.27 -6.98
N LYS A 115 20.58 4.99 -7.34
CA LYS A 115 20.16 4.51 -8.65
C LYS A 115 18.64 4.45 -8.68
N PRO A 116 17.94 5.14 -9.60
CA PRO A 116 16.49 5.04 -9.75
C PRO A 116 15.99 3.59 -9.87
N GLN A 117 16.83 2.72 -10.47
CA GLN A 117 16.56 1.29 -10.62
C GLN A 117 16.44 0.55 -9.28
N GLU A 118 16.86 1.13 -8.15
CA GLU A 118 16.69 0.52 -6.82
C GLU A 118 15.25 0.51 -6.33
N ILE A 119 14.41 1.43 -6.82
CA ILE A 119 13.04 1.61 -6.33
C ILE A 119 11.99 1.68 -7.45
N ASP A 120 12.38 1.53 -8.72
CA ASP A 120 11.50 1.54 -9.89
C ASP A 120 10.73 0.22 -10.14
N VAL A 121 10.82 -0.72 -9.19
CA VAL A 121 10.23 -2.06 -9.32
C VAL A 121 8.73 -1.99 -9.66
N CYS A 122 7.98 -0.99 -9.19
CA CYS A 122 6.54 -0.87 -9.45
C CYS A 122 6.16 0.01 -10.64
N LYS A 123 7.12 0.49 -11.45
CA LYS A 123 6.88 1.46 -12.53
C LYS A 123 5.77 1.04 -13.52
N ASP A 124 5.71 -0.23 -13.86
CA ASP A 124 4.73 -0.77 -14.82
C ASP A 124 3.45 -1.31 -14.14
N HIS A 125 3.29 -1.09 -12.83
CA HIS A 125 2.18 -1.62 -12.03
C HIS A 125 1.47 -0.55 -11.19
N ILE A 126 1.99 0.68 -11.17
CA ILE A 126 1.31 1.83 -10.56
C ILE A 126 0.36 2.43 -11.58
N GLU A 127 -0.91 2.48 -11.19
CA GLU A 127 -2.02 2.95 -12.01
C GLU A 127 -2.80 4.03 -11.25
N GLU A 128 -3.60 4.80 -11.97
CA GLU A 128 -4.48 5.75 -11.31
C GLU A 128 -5.68 5.00 -10.70
N ILE A 129 -5.81 5.05 -9.38
CA ILE A 129 -6.92 4.42 -8.68
C ILE A 129 -8.07 5.44 -8.62
N ASN A 130 -9.18 5.14 -9.30
CA ASN A 130 -10.35 6.00 -9.24
C ASN A 130 -11.02 5.95 -7.84
N GLU A 131 -11.86 6.94 -7.53
CA GLU A 131 -12.46 7.10 -6.21
C GLU A 131 -13.31 5.89 -5.77
N THR A 132 -13.98 5.23 -6.72
CA THR A 132 -14.81 4.05 -6.44
C THR A 132 -13.96 2.87 -6.02
N ILE A 133 -12.87 2.58 -6.76
CA ILE A 133 -11.92 1.52 -6.41
C ILE A 133 -11.24 1.84 -5.09
N PHE A 134 -10.80 3.09 -4.91
CA PHE A 134 -10.16 3.54 -3.66
C PHE A 134 -11.05 3.31 -2.43
N LYS A 135 -12.34 3.66 -2.50
CA LYS A 135 -13.29 3.40 -1.40
C LYS A 135 -13.45 1.91 -1.09
N LYS A 136 -13.45 1.04 -2.12
CA LYS A 136 -13.48 -0.42 -1.91
C LYS A 136 -12.22 -0.90 -1.19
N PHE A 137 -11.04 -0.40 -1.55
CA PHE A 137 -9.80 -0.67 -0.81
C PHE A 137 -9.89 -0.25 0.66
N GLN A 138 -10.33 0.98 0.93
CA GLN A 138 -10.45 1.50 2.30
C GLN A 138 -11.41 0.67 3.15
N ASN A 139 -12.52 0.22 2.58
CA ASN A 139 -13.47 -0.64 3.27
C ASN A 139 -12.84 -1.98 3.63
N LEU A 140 -12.11 -2.61 2.70
CA LEU A 140 -11.42 -3.88 2.97
C LEU A 140 -10.31 -3.74 4.00
N ASP A 141 -9.50 -2.69 3.89
CA ASP A 141 -8.43 -2.38 4.84
C ASP A 141 -8.98 -2.16 6.26
N SER A 142 -10.07 -1.38 6.37
CA SER A 142 -10.77 -1.14 7.64
C SER A 142 -11.40 -2.42 8.23
N LEU A 143 -12.02 -3.25 7.38
CA LEU A 143 -12.59 -4.53 7.82
C LEU A 143 -11.50 -5.45 8.38
N TYR A 144 -10.34 -5.48 7.72
CA TYR A 144 -9.21 -6.28 8.17
C TYR A 144 -8.65 -5.77 9.51
N ASP A 145 -8.53 -4.44 9.68
CA ASP A 145 -8.11 -3.84 10.96
C ASP A 145 -9.09 -4.14 12.10
N ILE A 146 -10.40 -4.08 11.85
CA ILE A 146 -11.44 -4.42 12.84
C ILE A 146 -11.35 -5.89 13.23
N PHE A 147 -11.28 -6.78 12.23
CA PHE A 147 -11.16 -8.22 12.46
C PHE A 147 -9.90 -8.56 13.25
N TYR A 148 -8.76 -7.94 12.91
CA TYR A 148 -7.52 -8.12 13.65
C TYR A 148 -7.65 -7.67 15.10
N LYS A 149 -8.20 -6.48 15.36
CA LYS A 149 -8.44 -5.99 16.73
C LYS A 149 -9.31 -6.96 17.52
N PHE A 150 -10.38 -7.47 16.91
CA PHE A 150 -11.27 -8.44 17.55
C PHE A 150 -10.54 -9.74 17.90
N THR A 151 -9.80 -10.32 16.95
CA THR A 151 -9.10 -11.60 17.16
C THR A 151 -7.89 -11.51 18.10
N SER A 152 -7.17 -10.38 18.11
CA SER A 152 -6.04 -10.15 19.03
C SER A 152 -6.47 -9.88 20.48
N THR A 153 -7.70 -9.42 20.72
CA THR A 153 -8.23 -9.27 22.09
C THR A 153 -8.64 -10.59 22.75
N GLN A 154 -8.67 -11.71 22.02
CA GLN A 154 -9.10 -13.02 22.54
C GLN A 154 -7.95 -14.01 22.83
N GLY A 155 -6.68 -13.61 22.69
CA GLY A 155 -5.54 -14.48 23.02
C GLY A 155 -4.33 -13.69 23.51
N GLU A 156 -3.85 -14.01 24.71
CA GLU A 156 -2.50 -13.62 25.15
C GLU A 156 -1.45 -14.46 24.39
N GLU A 157 -0.31 -13.84 24.11
CA GLU A 157 0.91 -14.37 23.46
C GLU A 157 1.01 -14.32 21.91
N ASP A 158 1.64 -13.23 21.48
CA ASP A 158 2.80 -13.15 20.56
C ASP A 158 2.71 -13.59 19.07
N ASN A 159 3.19 -12.67 18.21
CA ASN A 159 3.72 -12.87 16.85
C ASN A 159 2.83 -13.37 15.69
N GLY A 160 1.51 -13.22 15.76
CA GLY A 160 0.58 -13.74 14.75
C GLY A 160 -0.07 -12.77 13.76
N LYS A 161 0.39 -11.51 13.59
CA LYS A 161 -0.30 -10.47 12.77
C LYS A 161 -0.75 -10.95 11.37
N CYS A 162 0.02 -11.84 10.77
CA CYS A 162 -0.19 -12.30 9.39
C CYS A 162 -0.64 -13.77 9.27
N ALA A 163 -0.42 -14.58 10.31
CA ALA A 163 -0.77 -16.01 10.30
C ALA A 163 -2.30 -16.24 10.33
N LEU A 164 -3.04 -15.31 10.92
CA LEU A 164 -4.51 -15.32 10.94
C LEU A 164 -5.10 -15.06 9.54
N GLY A 165 -4.42 -14.31 8.67
CA GLY A 165 -4.88 -13.94 7.33
C GLY A 165 -5.18 -15.13 6.40
N GLY A 166 -4.48 -16.26 6.58
CA GLY A 166 -4.77 -17.51 5.86
C GLY A 166 -6.11 -18.15 6.23
N LYS A 167 -6.53 -18.04 7.49
CA LYS A 167 -7.89 -18.43 7.94
C LYS A 167 -8.95 -17.41 7.51
N VAL A 168 -8.57 -16.12 7.43
CA VAL A 168 -9.47 -14.99 7.08
C VAL A 168 -10.04 -15.11 5.68
N LYS A 169 -9.28 -15.63 4.70
CA LYS A 169 -9.81 -15.86 3.36
C LYS A 169 -11.05 -16.77 3.39
N PHE A 170 -11.09 -17.75 4.28
CA PHE A 170 -12.23 -18.67 4.41
C PHE A 170 -13.45 -17.99 5.06
N GLU A 171 -13.27 -17.20 6.12
CA GLU A 171 -14.40 -16.56 6.82
C GLU A 171 -14.98 -15.34 6.07
N MET A 172 -14.16 -14.56 5.37
CA MET A 172 -14.68 -13.47 4.52
C MET A 172 -15.45 -14.02 3.31
N ILE A 173 -14.99 -15.14 2.71
CA ILE A 173 -15.76 -15.87 1.68
C ILE A 173 -17.07 -16.41 2.27
N TYR A 174 -17.05 -16.93 3.49
CA TYR A 174 -18.24 -17.42 4.18
C TYR A 174 -19.27 -16.30 4.42
N MET A 175 -18.85 -15.12 4.91
CA MET A 175 -19.72 -13.97 5.11
C MET A 175 -20.26 -13.41 3.78
N LYS A 176 -19.45 -13.41 2.71
CA LYS A 176 -19.87 -12.98 1.36
C LYS A 176 -20.93 -13.93 0.75
N ASN A 177 -20.87 -15.22 1.08
CA ASN A 177 -21.78 -16.24 0.55
C ASN A 177 -23.05 -16.49 1.39
N HIS A 178 -23.11 -16.01 2.63
CA HIS A 178 -24.25 -16.21 3.54
C HIS A 178 -24.98 -14.91 3.94
N ALA A 179 -24.64 -13.77 3.34
CA ALA A 179 -25.30 -12.49 3.54
C ALA A 179 -26.34 -12.13 2.45
N ILE A 180 -26.92 -13.14 1.77
CA ILE A 180 -28.07 -12.97 0.85
C ILE A 180 -29.27 -13.72 1.43
#